data_AF-A8C1E1-F1
#
_entry.id   AF-A8C1E1-F1
#
_cell.length_a   1.000
_cell.length_b   1.000
_cell.length_c   1.000
_cell.angle_alpha   90.00
_cell.angle_beta   90.00
_cell.angle_gamma   90.00
#
_symmetry.space_group_name_H-M   'P 1'
#
loop_
_entity.id
_entity.type
_entity.pdbx_description
1 polymer ?
#
loop_
_entity_poly.entity_id
_entity_poly.type
_entity_poly.pdbx_seq_one_letter_code
_entity_poly.pdbx_strand_id
1 'polypeptide(L)' 'MCKAGFAGDDAPRAVFPSIVGRPRHHGIMIGMGQKDS' A
#
# COMPACT_ATOMS: atom_id res chain seq x y z
N MET A 1 13.32 -0.35 -0.92
CA MET A 1 12.54 0.22 -2.04
C MET A 1 12.23 -0.91 -2.98
N CYS A 2 10.95 -1.21 -3.22
CA CYS A 2 10.52 -2.25 -4.14
C CYS A 2 10.14 -1.62 -5.48
N LYS A 3 10.50 -2.32 -6.56
CA LYS A 3 10.20 -1.93 -7.94
C LYS A 3 9.38 -3.06 -8.58
N ALA A 4 8.34 -2.70 -9.32
CA ALA A 4 7.50 -3.66 -10.04
C ALA A 4 7.26 -3.18 -11.48
N GLY A 5 7.18 -4.11 -12.41
CA GLY A 5 6.99 -3.85 -13.84
C GLY A 5 6.95 -5.14 -14.64
N PHE A 6 6.75 -5.03 -15.95
CA PHE A 6 6.78 -6.17 -16.86
C PHE A 6 8.19 -6.40 -17.40
N ALA A 7 8.49 -7.65 -17.76
CA ALA A 7 9.77 -7.98 -18.38
C ALA A 7 9.89 -7.30 -19.75
N GLY A 8 11.06 -6.71 -20.03
CA GLY A 8 11.32 -5.99 -21.28
C GLY A 8 11.06 -4.48 -21.21
N ASP A 9 10.41 -3.98 -20.15
CA ASP A 9 10.31 -2.54 -19.91
C ASP A 9 11.67 -1.96 -19.49
N ASP A 10 12.02 -0.79 -20.02
CA ASP A 10 13.27 -0.07 -19.67
C ASP A 10 13.22 0.59 -18.27
N ALA A 11 12.01 0.74 -17.71
CA ALA A 11 11.80 1.35 -16.39
C ALA A 11 10.63 0.72 -15.64
N PRO A 12 10.67 0.67 -14.29
CA PRO A 12 9.60 0.09 -13.48
C PRO A 12 8.29 0.85 -13.67
N ARG A 13 7.18 0.12 -13.72
CA ARG A 13 5.83 0.71 -13.77
C ARG A 13 5.43 1.32 -12.43
N ALA A 14 5.89 0.73 -11.33
CA ALA A 14 5.60 1.20 -9.99
C ALA A 14 6.82 1.09 -9.08
N VAL A 15 6.91 2.04 -8.15
CA VAL A 15 7.99 2.13 -7.15
C VAL A 15 7.36 2.47 -5.81
N PHE A 16 7.66 1.67 -4.79
CA PHE A 16 7.10 1.86 -3.46
C PHE A 16 8.14 1.55 -2.36
N PRO A 17 7.97 2.10 -1.14
CA PRO A 17 8.79 1.72 0.00
C PRO A 17 8.65 0.22 0.31
N SER A 18 9.69 -0.41 0.84
CA SER A 18 9.63 -1.83 1.25
C SER A 18 9.13 -1.98 2.70
N ILE A 19 8.20 -1.14 3.13
CA ILE A 19 7.76 -1.00 4.52
C ILE A 19 6.26 -1.25 4.61
N VAL A 20 5.83 -2.01 5.61
CA VAL A 20 4.42 -2.20 5.95
C VAL A 20 4.05 -1.25 7.08
N GLY A 21 3.10 -0.34 6.84
CA GLY A 21 2.52 0.49 7.89
C GLY A 21 1.60 -0.32 8.79
N ARG A 22 1.70 -0.15 10.11
CA ARG A 22 0.79 -0.76 11.08
C ARG A 22 -0.08 0.32 11.73
N PRO A 23 -1.42 0.33 11.49
CA PRO A 23 -2.33 1.24 12.18
C PRO A 23 -2.24 1.07 13.69
N ARG A 24 -2.14 2.20 14.42
CA ARG A 24 -2.20 2.21 15.89
C ARG A 24 -3.62 2.27 16.42
N HIS A 25 -4.55 2.78 15.62
CA HIS A 25 -5.95 2.99 15.97
C HIS A 25 -6.83 2.37 14.88
N HIS A 26 -8.03 1.94 15.25
CA HIS A 26 -9.02 1.41 14.31
C HIS A 26 -9.77 2.55 13.61
N GLY A 27 -10.32 2.30 12.41
CA GLY A 27 -11.19 3.26 11.72
C GLY A 27 -10.49 4.52 11.18
N ILE A 28 -9.18 4.46 10.86
CA ILE A 28 -8.41 5.63 10.40
C ILE A 28 -8.88 6.15 9.03
N MET A 29 -9.45 5.30 8.17
CA MET A 29 -9.95 5.73 6.87
C MET A 29 -11.33 6.37 7.01
N ILE A 30 -11.42 7.67 6.74
CA ILE A 30 -12.66 8.46 6.80
C ILE A 30 -13.67 7.91 5.80
N GLY A 31 -14.89 7.63 6.25
CA GLY A 31 -15.97 7.10 5.42
C GLY A 31 -16.09 5.57 5.40
N MET A 32 -15.14 4.84 6.00
CA MET A 32 -15.35 3.42 6.35
C MET A 32 -16.03 3.37 7.71
N GLY A 33 -17.31 2.97 7.74
CA GLY A 33 -18.01 2.72 9.00
C GLY A 33 -17.25 1.70 9.86
N GLN A 34 -17.31 1.84 11.18
CA GLN A 34 -16.82 0.78 12.07
C GLN A 34 -17.65 -0.47 11.78
N LYS A 35 -17.03 -1.50 11.22
CA LYS A 35 -17.67 -2.81 11.11
C LYS A 35 -17.65 -3.42 12.51
N ASP A 36 -18.82 -3.67 13.08
CA ASP A 36 -18.95 -4.42 14.34
C ASP A 36 -18.21 -5.76 14.19
N SER A 37 -17.46 -6.11 15.22
CA SER A 37 -16.57 -7.27 15.23
C SER A 37 -17.33 -8.60 15.22
#